data_AF-A0A8H3GYD6-F1
#
_entry.id   AF-A0A8H3GYD6-F1
#
_cell.length_a   1.000
_cell.length_b   1.000
_cell.length_c   1.000
_cell.angle_alpha   90.00
_cell.angle_beta   90.00
_cell.angle_gamma   90.00
#
_symmetry.space_group_name_H-M   'P 1'
#
loop_
_entity.id
_entity.type
_entity.pdbx_description
1 polymer ?
#
loop_
_entity_poly.entity_id
_entity_poly.type
_entity_poly.pdbx_seq_one_letter_code
_entity_poly.pdbx_strand_id
1 'polypeptide(L)' 'NNSRISGAFILRGKDYKPVLNVAPDWESYGYKQIDLLNPEDKAFFEAALARDLEIDGKKWADGKNFK' A
#
# COMPACT_ATOMS: atom_id res chain seq x y z
N ASN A 1 -21.39 2.91 2.96
CA ASN A 1 -20.17 3.65 3.33
C ASN A 1 -19.20 2.70 4.04
N ASN A 2 -18.55 1.79 3.31
CA ASN A 2 -17.62 0.76 3.85
C ASN A 2 -16.41 0.65 2.90
N SER A 3 -15.77 1.79 2.66
CA SER A 3 -14.61 1.89 1.77
C SER A 3 -13.32 1.54 2.51
N ARG A 4 -12.28 1.12 1.79
CA ARG A 4 -10.95 0.84 2.34
C ARG A 4 -9.89 1.51 1.47
N ILE A 5 -8.90 2.11 2.11
CA ILE A 5 -7.70 2.63 1.45
C ILE A 5 -6.58 1.61 1.67
N SER A 6 -5.96 1.17 0.58
CA SER A 6 -4.80 0.29 0.61
C SER A 6 -3.96 0.49 -0.65
N GLY A 7 -2.67 0.16 -0.57
CA GLY A 7 -1.72 0.33 -1.66
C GLY A 7 -0.31 0.02 -1.21
N ALA A 8 0.66 0.38 -2.04
CA ALA A 8 2.08 0.20 -1.78
C ALA A 8 2.83 1.54 -1.92
N PHE A 9 3.83 1.74 -1.06
CA PHE A 9 4.80 2.83 -1.18
C PHE A 9 6.18 2.25 -1.49
N ILE A 10 6.90 2.90 -2.40
CA ILE A 10 8.28 2.55 -2.73
C ILE A 10 9.17 3.62 -2.12
N LEU A 11 10.03 3.22 -1.19
CA LEU A 11 10.86 4.09 -0.36
C LEU A 11 12.34 3.80 -0.64
N ARG A 12 13.21 4.76 -0.33
CA ARG A 12 14.65 4.49 -0.24
C ARG A 12 15.05 4.24 1.21
N GLY A 13 15.65 3.09 1.48
CA GLY A 13 16.07 2.67 2.82
C GLY A 13 15.15 1.61 3.42
N LYS A 14 15.52 1.10 4.60
CA LYS A 14 14.77 0.05 5.31
C LYS A 14 13.76 0.61 6.31
N ASP A 15 13.96 1.85 6.77
CA ASP A 15 13.09 2.49 7.76
C ASP A 15 12.07 3.39 7.06
N TYR A 16 10.78 3.06 7.16
CA TYR A 16 9.71 3.79 6.49
C TYR A 16 9.26 5.04 7.25
N LYS A 17 9.44 5.04 8.57
CA LYS A 17 8.95 6.07 9.48
C LYS A 17 9.41 7.50 9.11
N PRO A 18 10.69 7.78 8.81
CA PRO A 18 11.15 9.13 8.45
C PRO A 18 10.59 9.65 7.13
N VAL A 19 10.05 8.77 6.28
CA VAL A 19 9.45 9.14 5.00
C VAL A 19 7.95 9.43 5.18
N LEU A 20 7.27 8.68 6.05
CA LEU A 20 5.81 8.74 6.18
C LEU A 20 5.32 9.62 7.35
N ASN A 21 6.14 9.84 8.38
CA ASN A 21 5.74 10.63 9.55
C ASN A 21 5.53 12.13 9.29
N VAL A 22 5.87 12.61 8.08
CA VAL A 22 5.59 13.98 7.62
C VAL A 22 4.15 14.14 7.15
N ALA A 23 3.45 13.06 6.83
CA ALA A 23 2.07 13.11 6.38
C ALA A 23 1.12 13.29 7.59
N PRO A 24 0.09 14.17 7.47
CA PRO A 24 -0.94 14.25 8.48
C PRO A 24 -1.71 12.92 8.57
N ASP A 25 -2.01 12.49 9.79
CA ASP A 25 -2.76 11.24 10.06
C ASP A 25 -2.06 9.94 9.61
N TRP A 26 -0.73 9.94 9.44
CA TRP A 26 0.01 8.74 9.01
C TRP A 26 -0.16 7.54 9.96
N GLU A 27 -0.44 7.79 11.24
CA GLU A 27 -0.61 6.77 12.29
C GLU A 27 -1.91 5.96 12.15
N SER A 28 -2.89 6.44 11.39
CA SER A 28 -4.15 5.75 11.13
C SER A 28 -4.01 4.57 10.16
N TYR A 29 -2.83 4.38 9.56
CA TYR A 29 -2.55 3.31 8.61
C TYR A 29 -1.63 2.24 9.21
N GLY A 30 -1.90 0.98 8.87
CA GLY A 30 -0.99 -0.13 9.18
C GLY A 30 0.10 -0.24 8.12
N TYR A 31 1.37 -0.24 8.55
CA TYR A 31 2.51 -0.41 7.66
C TYR A 31 3.15 -1.78 7.87
N LYS A 32 3.31 -2.52 6.76
CA LYS A 32 4.04 -3.77 6.69
C LYS A 32 5.07 -3.67 5.58
N GLN A 33 6.30 -4.11 5.85
CA GLN A 33 7.29 -4.25 4.80
C GLN A 33 6.90 -5.40 3.85
N ILE A 34 6.87 -5.12 2.55
CA ILE A 34 6.60 -6.12 1.50
C ILE A 34 7.89 -6.88 1.21
N ASP A 35 7.83 -8.21 1.26
CA ASP A 35 8.90 -9.09 0.81
C ASP A 35 8.58 -9.67 -0.57
N LEU A 36 9.36 -9.29 -1.59
CA LEU A 36 9.15 -9.74 -2.96
C LEU A 36 9.52 -11.22 -3.18
N LEU A 37 10.19 -11.85 -2.23
CA LEU A 37 10.45 -13.29 -2.24
C LEU A 37 9.22 -14.09 -1.80
N ASN A 38 8.32 -13.47 -1.01
CA ASN A 38 7.05 -14.08 -0.65
C ASN A 38 6.05 -13.89 -1.82
N PRO A 39 5.47 -14.98 -2.36
CA PRO A 39 4.53 -14.89 -3.48
C PRO A 39 3.28 -14.06 -3.18
N GLU A 40 2.79 -14.05 -1.94
CA GLU A 40 1.59 -13.28 -1.56
C GLU A 40 1.86 -11.77 -1.54
N ASP A 41 2.98 -11.36 -0.92
CA ASP A 41 3.41 -9.96 -0.87
C ASP A 41 3.77 -9.46 -2.29
N LYS A 42 4.38 -10.31 -3.13
CA LYS A 42 4.64 -10.01 -4.53
C LYS A 42 3.34 -9.81 -5.33
N ALA A 43 2.38 -10.72 -5.21
CA ALA A 43 1.09 -10.61 -5.90
C ALA A 43 0.32 -9.36 -5.46
N PHE A 44 0.34 -9.03 -4.16
CA PHE A 44 -0.23 -7.79 -3.64
C PHE A 44 0.41 -6.56 -4.29
N PHE A 45 1.75 -6.51 -4.35
CA PHE A 45 2.47 -5.40 -4.95
C PHE A 45 2.14 -5.25 -6.44
N GLU A 46 2.19 -6.33 -7.20
CA GLU A 46 1.88 -6.32 -8.64
C GLU A 46 0.43 -5.88 -8.90
N ALA A 47 -0.54 -6.40 -8.13
CA ALA A 47 -1.94 -6.02 -8.25
C ALA A 47 -2.19 -4.55 -7.85
N ALA A 48 -1.50 -4.05 -6.82
CA ALA A 48 -1.57 -2.64 -6.41
C ALA A 48 -1.07 -1.69 -7.50
N LEU A 49 -0.01 -2.07 -8.23
CA LEU A 49 0.52 -1.27 -9.34
C LEU A 49 -0.34 -1.39 -10.61
N ALA A 50 -0.91 -2.57 -10.88
CA ALA A 50 -1.79 -2.82 -12.02
C ALA A 50 -3.19 -2.18 -11.87
N ARG A 51 -3.57 -1.80 -10.64
CA ARG A 51 -4.92 -1.37 -10.26
C ARG A 51 -5.98 -2.49 -10.24
N ASP A 52 -5.52 -3.73 -10.12
CA ASP A 52 -6.36 -4.94 -10.04
C ASP A 52 -6.45 -5.49 -8.61
N LEU A 53 -6.02 -4.71 -7.61
CA LEU A 53 -6.02 -5.14 -6.22
C LEU A 53 -7.44 -5.34 -5.68
N GLU A 54 -7.70 -6.53 -5.12
CA GLU A 54 -8.92 -6.87 -4.40
C GLU A 54 -8.57 -7.25 -2.96
N ILE A 55 -9.22 -6.62 -1.98
CA ILE A 55 -9.00 -6.89 -0.55
C ILE A 55 -10.35 -7.03 0.14
N ASP A 56 -10.55 -8.10 0.90
CA ASP A 56 -11.82 -8.38 1.60
C ASP A 56 -13.05 -8.34 0.66
N GLY A 57 -12.89 -8.80 -0.59
CA GLY A 57 -13.93 -8.73 -1.63
C GLY A 57 -14.23 -7.32 -2.17
N LYS A 58 -13.45 -6.30 -1.78
CA LYS A 58 -13.56 -4.94 -2.29
C LYS A 58 -12.60 -4.74 -3.46
N LYS A 59 -13.17 -4.44 -4.62
CA LYS A 59 -12.42 -4.13 -5.84
C LYS A 59 -11.97 -2.67 -5.87
N TRP A 60 -10.91 -2.43 -6.62
CA TRP A 60 -10.44 -1.10 -6.92
C TRP A 60 -11.53 -0.23 -7.56
N ALA A 61 -11.77 0.95 -6.98
CA ALA A 61 -12.75 1.91 -7.50
C ALA A 61 -12.10 3.22 -7.97
N ASP A 62 -11.13 3.75 -7.21
CA ASP A 62 -10.36 4.96 -7.55
C ASP A 62 -8.91 4.81 -7.07
N GLY A 63 -7.98 5.42 -7.80
CA GLY A 63 -6.55 5.33 -7.54
C GLY A 63 -5.88 6.70 -7.46
N LYS A 64 -4.97 6.86 -6.51
CA LYS A 64 -4.07 8.03 -6.42
C LYS A 64 -2.61 7.56 -6.56
N ASN A 65 -1.81 8.36 -7.27
CA ASN A 65 -0.36 8.13 -7.40
C ASN A 65 0.34 9.31 -6.74
N PHE A 66 1.32 9.01 -5.90
CA PHE A 66 2.16 10.01 -5.24
C PHE A 66 3.51 10.08 -5.96
N LYS A 67 3.94 11.28 -6.37
CA LYS A 67 5.24 11.55 -7.00
C LYS A 67 5.92 12.70 -6.28
#